data_AF-A0A1Q5TPU7-F1
#
_entry.id   AF-A0A1Q5TPU7-F1
#
_cell.length_a   1.000
_cell.length_b   1.000
_cell.length_c   1.000
_cell.angle_alpha   90.00
_cell.angle_beta   90.00
_cell.angle_gamma   90.00
#
_symmetry.space_group_name_H-M   'P 1'
#
loop_
_entity.id
_entity.type
_entity.pdbx_description
1 polymer ?
#
loop_
_entity_poly.entity_id
_entity_poly.type
_entity_poly.pdbx_seq_one_letter_code
_entity_poly.pdbx_strand_id
1 'polypeptide(L)'
;MRNSKKRNSNTAPPFEIGNSAAVTHSGYSKYLPDAEELFEDAAELDLAQELLFVRARILSVTNILGKLRTDFESAEDSELRGDIAKQIMGAEQALDRNIARIESIERTLASLDIDRATLPKVIVDTEFRLAATRKTKLR
;
A
#
# COMPACT_ATOMS: atom_id res chain seq x y z
N MET A 1 -46.14 -35.16 -25.87
CA MET A 1 -45.72 -33.96 -25.10
C MET A 1 -44.48 -34.33 -24.30
N ARG A 2 -43.32 -33.70 -24.57
CA ARG A 2 -42.06 -33.93 -23.82
C ARG A 2 -41.99 -32.92 -22.67
N ASN A 3 -42.04 -33.38 -21.43
CA ASN A 3 -41.82 -32.53 -20.26
C ASN A 3 -40.33 -32.27 -20.09
N SER A 4 -39.89 -31.05 -20.39
CA SER A 4 -38.61 -30.53 -19.92
C SER A 4 -38.85 -29.77 -18.61
N LYS A 5 -38.15 -30.16 -17.54
CA LYS A 5 -37.90 -29.25 -16.42
C LYS A 5 -36.62 -29.66 -15.70
N LYS A 6 -35.49 -29.16 -16.21
CA LYS A 6 -34.27 -28.98 -15.41
C LYS A 6 -34.62 -27.98 -14.30
N ARG A 7 -34.58 -28.41 -13.04
CA ARG A 7 -34.48 -27.52 -11.89
C ARG A 7 -33.00 -27.39 -11.58
N ASN A 8 -32.38 -26.28 -11.99
CA ASN A 8 -31.14 -25.86 -11.38
C ASN A 8 -31.52 -25.01 -10.17
N SER A 9 -31.56 -25.61 -8.98
CA SER A 9 -31.79 -24.89 -7.73
C SER A 9 -30.46 -24.30 -7.26
N ASN A 10 -30.10 -23.14 -7.79
CA ASN A 10 -29.06 -22.32 -7.19
C ASN A 10 -29.70 -21.57 -6.02
N THR A 11 -29.76 -22.21 -4.85
CA THR A 11 -30.35 -21.66 -3.61
C THR A 11 -29.30 -20.91 -2.77
N ALA A 12 -28.34 -20.26 -3.41
CA ALA A 12 -27.44 -19.36 -2.70
C ALA A 12 -28.20 -18.06 -2.37
N PRO A 13 -28.12 -17.53 -1.13
CA PRO A 13 -28.67 -16.22 -0.82
C PRO A 13 -28.02 -15.17 -1.75
N PRO A 14 -28.78 -14.13 -2.18
CA PRO A 14 -28.20 -13.04 -2.95
C PRO A 14 -27.07 -12.41 -2.13
N PHE A 15 -25.94 -12.14 -2.78
CA PHE A 15 -24.79 -11.53 -2.12
C PHE A 15 -25.22 -10.21 -1.46
N GLU A 16 -24.89 -10.03 -0.18
CA GLU A 16 -25.18 -8.81 0.56
C GLU A 16 -24.48 -7.61 -0.11
N ILE A 17 -25.11 -6.43 -0.08
CA ILE A 17 -24.50 -5.20 -0.58
C ILE A 17 -23.23 -4.93 0.24
N GLY A 18 -22.06 -4.93 -0.40
CA GLY A 18 -20.76 -4.87 0.26
C GLY A 18 -20.07 -6.22 0.45
N ASN A 19 -20.61 -7.30 -0.09
CA ASN A 19 -19.93 -8.60 -0.11
C ASN A 19 -18.79 -8.61 -1.13
N SER A 20 -17.62 -8.12 -0.70
CA SER A 20 -16.35 -8.25 -1.39
C SER A 20 -15.62 -9.57 -1.09
N ALA A 21 -16.19 -10.45 -0.24
CA ALA A 21 -15.53 -11.69 0.17
C ALA A 21 -15.30 -12.68 -1.00
N ALA A 22 -15.98 -12.48 -2.12
CA ALA A 22 -15.78 -13.25 -3.36
C ALA A 22 -14.98 -12.49 -4.44
N VAL A 23 -14.57 -11.25 -4.18
CA VAL A 23 -13.77 -10.45 -5.12
C VAL A 23 -12.31 -10.68 -4.76
N THR A 24 -11.70 -11.72 -5.34
CA THR A 24 -10.30 -12.05 -5.07
C THR A 24 -9.36 -10.97 -5.61
N HIS A 25 -9.60 -10.46 -6.81
CA HIS A 25 -8.67 -9.51 -7.44
C HIS A 25 -9.44 -8.39 -8.14
N SER A 26 -9.30 -7.16 -7.64
CA SER A 26 -10.00 -5.92 -8.01
C SER A 26 -10.15 -5.66 -9.53
N GLY A 27 -10.75 -4.53 -9.92
CA GLY A 27 -10.95 -4.15 -11.33
C GLY A 27 -9.70 -4.16 -12.24
N TYR A 28 -8.48 -4.30 -11.68
CA TYR A 28 -7.22 -4.42 -12.41
C TYR A 28 -6.81 -5.85 -12.80
N SER A 29 -7.37 -6.89 -12.17
CA SER A 29 -7.04 -8.29 -12.46
C SER A 29 -7.25 -8.68 -13.92
N LYS A 30 -8.25 -8.07 -14.57
CA LYS A 30 -8.53 -8.21 -16.01
C LYS A 30 -7.38 -7.80 -16.93
N TYR A 31 -6.41 -7.03 -16.45
CA TYR A 31 -5.23 -6.61 -17.22
C TYR A 31 -4.00 -7.49 -16.95
N LEU A 32 -4.07 -8.39 -15.98
CA LEU A 32 -2.99 -9.26 -15.51
C LEU A 32 -3.54 -10.69 -15.32
N PRO A 33 -3.91 -11.39 -16.42
CA PRO A 33 -4.69 -12.63 -16.37
C PRO A 33 -3.96 -13.83 -15.74
N ASP A 34 -2.65 -13.77 -15.57
CA ASP A 34 -1.82 -14.86 -15.02
C ASP A 34 -1.01 -14.39 -13.79
N ALA A 35 -1.53 -13.41 -13.03
CA ALA A 35 -0.82 -12.80 -11.90
C ALA A 35 -1.55 -12.97 -10.56
N GLU A 36 -2.30 -14.06 -10.40
CA GLU A 36 -3.08 -14.35 -9.19
C GLU A 36 -2.19 -14.33 -7.93
N GLU A 37 -1.04 -15.02 -7.96
CA GLU A 37 -0.05 -15.02 -6.88
C GLU A 37 0.45 -13.60 -6.54
N LEU A 38 0.62 -12.73 -7.54
CA LEU A 38 1.09 -11.35 -7.33
C LEU A 38 0.07 -10.52 -6.53
N PHE A 39 -1.23 -10.72 -6.78
CA PHE A 39 -2.27 -10.02 -6.05
C PHE A 39 -2.45 -10.57 -4.63
N GLU A 40 -2.25 -11.87 -4.44
CA GLU A 40 -2.22 -12.48 -3.11
C GLU A 40 -1.06 -11.92 -2.28
N ASP A 41 0.16 -11.94 -2.83
CA ASP A 41 1.33 -11.33 -2.18
C ASP A 41 1.11 -9.85 -1.86
N ALA A 42 0.54 -9.09 -2.81
CA ALA A 42 0.26 -7.67 -2.62
C ALA A 42 -0.80 -7.40 -1.53
N ALA A 43 -1.76 -8.31 -1.34
CA ALA A 43 -2.77 -8.18 -0.29
C ALA A 43 -2.18 -8.38 1.13
N GLU A 44 -1.05 -9.09 1.23
CA GLU A 44 -0.32 -9.27 2.48
C GLU A 44 0.61 -8.09 2.81
N LEU A 45 0.88 -7.20 1.85
CA LEU A 45 1.73 -6.04 2.05
C LEU A 45 1.00 -4.89 2.75
N ASP A 46 1.60 -4.38 3.82
CA ASP A 46 1.15 -3.20 4.54
C ASP A 46 2.19 -2.07 4.58
N LEU A 47 1.76 -0.91 5.09
CA LEU A 47 2.62 0.27 5.21
C LEU A 47 3.82 0.05 6.15
N ALA A 48 3.73 -0.84 7.14
CA ALA A 48 4.83 -1.11 8.06
C ALA A 48 5.92 -1.97 7.39
N GLN A 49 5.53 -2.95 6.59
CA GLN A 49 6.43 -3.73 5.75
C GLN A 49 7.07 -2.86 4.66
N GLU A 50 6.29 -1.98 4.02
CA GLU A 50 6.85 -0.99 3.08
C GLU A 50 7.91 -0.10 3.76
N LEU A 51 7.63 0.39 4.96
CA LEU A 51 8.58 1.20 5.73
C LEU A 51 9.88 0.44 6.01
N LEU A 52 9.78 -0.81 6.46
CA LEU A 52 10.94 -1.67 6.69
C LEU A 52 11.74 -1.87 5.41
N PHE A 53 11.07 -2.14 4.30
CA PHE A 53 11.70 -2.35 3.00
C PHE A 53 12.45 -1.11 2.53
N VAL A 54 11.86 0.09 2.62
CA VAL A 54 12.52 1.33 2.22
C VAL A 54 13.72 1.65 3.13
N ARG A 55 13.63 1.37 4.44
CA ARG A 55 14.77 1.48 5.36
C ARG A 55 15.91 0.53 4.98
N ALA A 56 15.60 -0.71 4.63
CA ALA A 56 16.59 -1.67 4.13
C ALA A 56 17.23 -1.19 2.81
N ARG A 57 16.43 -0.61 1.90
CA ARG A 57 16.94 -0.01 0.65
C ARG A 57 17.90 1.14 0.92
N ILE A 58 17.63 2.01 1.89
CA ILE A 58 18.57 3.06 2.29
C ILE A 58 19.92 2.46 2.68
N LEU A 59 19.93 1.47 3.58
CA LEU A 59 21.17 0.80 4.01
C LEU A 59 21.93 0.19 2.82
N SER A 60 21.21 -0.46 1.90
CA SER A 60 21.78 -1.03 0.68
C SER A 60 22.38 0.05 -0.23
N VAL A 61 21.66 1.15 -0.49
CA VAL A 61 22.13 2.25 -1.33
C VAL A 61 23.33 2.94 -0.69
N THR A 62 23.33 3.16 0.62
CA THR A 62 24.46 3.73 1.35
C THR A 62 25.72 2.86 1.21
N ASN A 63 25.60 1.53 1.31
CA ASN A 63 26.71 0.62 1.10
C ASN A 63 27.25 0.70 -0.34
N ILE A 64 26.35 0.71 -1.33
CA ILE A 64 26.72 0.89 -2.74
C ILE A 64 27.45 2.22 -2.95
N LEU A 65 26.96 3.31 -2.35
CA LEU A 65 27.59 4.62 -2.45
C LEU A 65 29.02 4.63 -1.90
N GLY A 66 29.27 3.91 -0.80
CA GLY A 66 30.60 3.72 -0.27
C GLY A 66 31.54 3.05 -1.27
N LYS A 67 31.10 1.95 -1.89
CA LYS A 67 31.87 1.24 -2.93
C LYS A 67 32.15 2.12 -4.14
N LEU A 68 31.11 2.79 -4.66
CA LEU A 68 31.24 3.69 -5.80
C LEU A 68 32.22 4.84 -5.53
N ARG A 69 32.28 5.37 -4.30
CA ARG A 69 33.24 6.40 -3.92
C ARG A 69 34.68 5.86 -3.93
N THR A 70 34.91 4.66 -3.37
CA THR A 70 36.22 3.99 -3.44
C THR A 70 36.65 3.70 -4.88
N ASP A 71 35.72 3.21 -5.71
CA ASP A 71 35.98 2.93 -7.13
C ASP A 71 36.28 4.24 -7.89
N PHE A 72 35.58 5.33 -7.58
CA PHE A 72 35.83 6.65 -8.16
C PHE A 72 37.21 7.22 -7.81
N GLU A 73 37.68 7.01 -6.58
CA GLU A 73 39.01 7.43 -6.13
C GLU A 73 40.11 6.62 -6.83
N SER A 74 39.85 5.33 -7.07
CA SER A 74 40.80 4.37 -7.67
C SER A 74 40.80 4.38 -9.20
N ALA A 75 39.81 5.02 -9.83
CA ALA A 75 39.69 5.07 -11.29
C ALA A 75 40.78 5.97 -11.91
N GLU A 76 41.67 5.36 -12.68
CA GLU A 76 42.71 6.06 -13.46
C GLU A 76 42.20 6.57 -14.81
N ASP A 77 41.22 5.86 -15.39
CA ASP A 77 40.60 6.24 -16.65
C ASP A 77 39.51 7.31 -16.47
N SER A 78 39.57 8.34 -17.30
CA SER A 78 38.67 9.50 -17.21
C SER A 78 37.24 9.16 -17.61
N GLU A 79 37.06 8.27 -18.59
CA GLU A 79 35.73 7.83 -19.04
C GLU A 79 35.03 7.01 -17.96
N LEU A 80 35.72 6.00 -17.41
CA LEU A 80 35.26 5.21 -16.28
C LEU A 80 34.92 6.08 -15.06
N ARG A 81 35.77 7.06 -14.74
CA ARG A 81 35.54 8.00 -13.65
C ARG A 81 34.28 8.84 -13.86
N GLY A 82 34.03 9.27 -15.09
CA GLY A 82 32.81 9.97 -15.48
C GLY A 82 31.54 9.12 -15.31
N ASP A 83 31.60 7.84 -15.66
CA ASP A 83 30.48 6.93 -15.50
C ASP A 83 30.19 6.58 -14.04
N ILE A 84 31.22 6.37 -13.23
CA ILE A 84 31.06 6.18 -11.77
C ILE A 84 30.45 7.44 -11.14
N ALA A 85 30.87 8.65 -11.54
CA ALA A 85 30.26 9.89 -11.06
C ALA A 85 28.74 9.96 -11.33
N LYS A 86 28.31 9.58 -12.54
CA LYS A 86 26.87 9.51 -12.88
C LYS A 86 26.14 8.50 -11.98
N GLN A 87 26.75 7.34 -11.72
CA GLN A 87 26.17 6.32 -10.84
C GLN A 87 26.05 6.83 -9.39
N ILE A 88 27.07 7.53 -8.87
CA ILE A 88 27.03 8.19 -7.55
C ILE A 88 25.86 9.17 -7.48
N MET A 89 25.73 10.06 -8.47
CA MET A 89 24.62 11.02 -8.51
C MET A 89 23.26 10.31 -8.55
N GLY A 90 23.12 9.24 -9.33
CA GLY A 90 21.90 8.44 -9.38
C GLY A 90 21.57 7.76 -8.05
N ALA A 91 22.58 7.25 -7.35
CA ALA A 91 22.44 6.63 -6.04
C ALA A 91 22.05 7.65 -4.96
N GLU A 92 22.65 8.85 -4.96
CA GLU A 92 22.28 9.95 -4.04
C GLU A 92 20.84 10.39 -4.26
N GLN A 93 20.40 10.57 -5.51
CA GLN A 93 18.99 10.87 -5.79
C GLN A 93 18.04 9.75 -5.36
N ALA A 94 18.46 8.48 -5.49
CA ALA A 94 17.67 7.35 -5.01
C ALA A 94 17.57 7.35 -3.47
N LEU A 95 18.64 7.75 -2.78
CA LEU A 95 18.67 7.92 -1.34
C LEU A 95 17.67 8.99 -0.89
N ASP A 96 17.68 10.17 -1.51
CA ASP A 96 16.76 11.27 -1.19
C ASP A 96 15.29 10.86 -1.37
N ARG A 97 14.97 10.15 -2.46
CA ARG A 97 13.62 9.61 -2.70
C ARG A 97 13.20 8.61 -1.62
N ASN A 98 14.11 7.74 -1.18
CA ASN A 98 13.82 6.78 -0.12
C ASN A 98 13.59 7.50 1.23
N ILE A 99 14.38 8.52 1.55
CA ILE A 99 14.20 9.33 2.77
C ILE A 99 12.83 10.00 2.78
N ALA A 100 12.47 10.69 1.69
CA ALA A 100 11.15 11.31 1.57
C ALA A 100 10.00 10.29 1.66
N ARG A 101 10.18 9.08 1.12
CA ARG A 101 9.17 8.00 1.22
C ARG A 101 9.02 7.50 2.66
N ILE A 102 10.11 7.38 3.42
CA ILE A 102 10.05 7.03 4.85
C ILE A 102 9.26 8.08 5.62
N GLU A 103 9.60 9.36 5.47
CA GLU A 103 8.90 10.45 6.14
C GLU A 103 7.40 10.47 5.81
N SER A 104 7.05 10.22 4.55
CA SER A 104 5.66 10.12 4.11
C SER A 104 4.94 8.93 4.76
N ILE A 105 5.54 7.74 4.78
CA ILE A 105 4.91 6.54 5.35
C ILE A 105 4.75 6.70 6.87
N GLU A 106 5.77 7.18 7.57
CA GLU A 106 5.71 7.42 9.02
C GLU A 106 4.60 8.42 9.37
N ARG A 107 4.46 9.49 8.58
CA ARG A 107 3.37 10.45 8.75
C ARG A 107 2.01 9.80 8.57
N THR A 108 1.83 9.00 7.52
CA THR A 108 0.57 8.28 7.27
C THR A 108 0.25 7.31 8.40
N LEU A 109 1.23 6.53 8.87
CA LEU A 109 1.04 5.61 10.00
C LEU A 109 0.61 6.36 11.26
N ALA A 110 1.27 7.48 11.59
CA ALA A 110 0.90 8.31 12.73
C ALA A 110 -0.53 8.89 12.60
N SER A 111 -0.92 9.34 11.40
CA SER A 111 -2.29 9.79 11.14
C SER A 111 -3.31 8.67 11.32
N LEU A 112 -3.03 7.47 10.80
CA LEU A 112 -3.92 6.31 10.95
C LEU A 112 -4.07 5.90 12.43
N ASP A 113 -3.02 6.00 13.23
CA ASP A 113 -3.08 5.72 14.66
C ASP A 113 -3.94 6.76 15.41
N ILE A 114 -3.82 8.04 15.05
CA ILE A 114 -4.68 9.10 15.59
C ILE A 114 -6.14 8.86 15.19
N ASP A 115 -6.39 8.54 13.93
CA ASP A 115 -7.74 8.25 13.43
C ASP A 115 -8.33 7.04 14.17
N ARG A 116 -7.57 5.96 14.32
CA ARG A 116 -7.98 4.78 15.07
C ARG A 116 -8.34 5.12 16.52
N ALA A 117 -7.59 6.00 17.17
CA ALA A 117 -7.88 6.45 18.53
C ALA A 117 -9.09 7.40 18.61
N THR A 118 -9.33 8.20 17.57
CA THR A 118 -10.32 9.28 17.57
C THR A 118 -11.69 8.84 17.04
N LEU A 119 -11.74 7.92 16.08
CA LEU A 119 -12.95 7.43 15.43
C LEU A 119 -14.01 6.92 16.43
N PRO A 120 -13.68 6.12 17.46
CA PRO A 120 -14.69 5.65 18.42
C PRO A 120 -15.40 6.81 19.13
N LYS A 121 -14.65 7.83 19.54
CA LYS A 121 -15.23 9.03 20.16
C LYS A 121 -16.13 9.77 19.18
N VAL A 122 -15.70 9.96 17.94
CA VAL A 122 -16.49 10.64 16.90
C VAL A 122 -17.82 9.90 16.66
N ILE A 123 -17.80 8.58 16.63
CA ILE A 123 -19.01 7.74 16.48
C ILE A 123 -19.97 7.99 17.66
N VAL A 124 -19.48 7.86 18.90
CA VAL A 124 -20.28 8.08 20.11
C VAL A 124 -20.86 9.50 20.17
N ASP A 125 -20.05 10.52 19.89
CA ASP A 125 -20.48 11.92 19.86
C ASP A 125 -21.52 12.17 18.77
N THR A 126 -21.43 11.46 17.65
CA THR A 126 -22.40 11.54 16.55
C THR A 126 -23.73 10.90 16.93
N GLU A 127 -23.70 9.69 17.51
CA GLU A 127 -24.89 9.00 18.00
C GLU A 127 -25.61 9.80 19.09
N PHE A 128 -24.86 10.35 20.05
CA PHE A 128 -25.40 11.20 21.10
C PHE A 128 -26.14 12.42 20.52
N ARG A 129 -25.52 13.12 19.55
CA ARG A 129 -26.13 14.29 18.89
C ARG A 129 -27.40 13.92 18.11
N LEU A 130 -27.41 12.77 17.44
CA LEU A 130 -28.60 12.26 16.74
C LEU A 130 -29.74 11.96 17.73
N ALA A 131 -29.44 11.30 18.86
CA ALA A 131 -30.43 11.00 19.89
C ALA A 131 -31.01 12.27 20.53
N ALA A 132 -30.16 13.25 20.86
CA ALA A 132 -30.58 14.55 21.39
C ALA A 132 -31.49 15.30 20.41
N THR A 133 -31.15 15.29 19.12
CA THR A 133 -31.96 15.92 18.06
C THR A 133 -33.31 15.24 17.86
N ARG A 134 -33.38 13.90 17.99
CA ARG A 134 -34.67 13.18 17.94
C ARG A 134 -35.56 13.58 19.13
N LYS A 135 -34.99 13.68 20.32
CA LYS A 135 -35.72 14.07 21.54
C LYS A 135 -36.31 15.48 21.44
N THR A 136 -35.59 16.42 20.83
CA THR A 136 -36.11 17.80 20.65
C THR A 136 -37.19 17.90 19.58
N LYS A 137 -37.19 17.06 18.53
CA LYS A 137 -38.23 17.05 17.48
C LYS A 137 -39.53 16.37 17.89
N LEU A 138 -39.52 15.55 18.95
CA LEU A 138 -40.69 14.84 19.48
C LEU A 138 -41.49 15.64 20.52
N ARG A 139 -41.06 16.86 20.85
CA ARG A 139 -41.63 17.74 21.88
C ARG A 139 -42.27 18.96 21.25
#